data_AF-A0A7S2QJ81-F1
#
_entry.id   AF-A0A7S2QJ81-F1
#
_cell.length_a   1.000
_cell.length_b   1.000
_cell.length_c   1.000
_cell.angle_alpha   90.00
_cell.angle_beta   90.00
_cell.angle_gamma   90.00
#
_symmetry.space_group_name_H-M   'P 1'
#
loop_
_entity.id
_entity.type
_entity.pdbx_description
1 polymer ?
#
loop_
_entity_poly.entity_id
_entity_poly.type
_entity_poly.pdbx_seq_one_letter_code
_entity_poly.pdbx_strand_id
1 'polypeptide(L)'
;PRRGVSPRAPQPRNFDLAVSRLRSGQRQREELHEALRRIPAGENYERLRRLGTQPFSCYFRDRPLPNQRGPPLYYVDVDVGKGRTGRIGVHEGDDLRAKAKSFARAFQFDRQATLRLQELLHEAYDERMQAMDLDAQEVFDPDGEDDGGELWQPRQHPAFQRWARSPRYQQSSPFYSARSVHSASDGMSQEANSR
;
A
#
# COMPACT_ATOMS: atom_id res chain seq x y z
N PRO A 1 17.50 -21.34 -77.58
CA PRO A 1 17.17 -22.64 -76.97
C PRO A 1 15.78 -22.63 -76.30
N ARG A 2 14.76 -23.17 -76.97
CA ARG A 2 13.40 -23.29 -76.43
C ARG A 2 13.34 -24.53 -75.53
N ARG A 3 13.02 -24.37 -74.24
CA ARG A 3 12.78 -25.51 -73.33
C ARG A 3 11.59 -26.31 -73.84
N GLY A 4 11.81 -27.57 -74.20
CA GLY A 4 10.75 -28.49 -74.58
C GLY A 4 9.78 -28.68 -73.42
N VAL A 5 8.49 -28.52 -73.71
CA VAL A 5 7.41 -28.77 -72.74
C VAL A 5 7.33 -30.28 -72.54
N SER A 6 7.66 -30.75 -71.34
CA SER A 6 7.54 -32.17 -70.97
C SER A 6 6.07 -32.63 -71.14
N PRO A 7 5.80 -33.82 -71.71
CA PRO A 7 4.45 -34.33 -71.87
C PRO A 7 3.75 -34.42 -70.51
N ARG A 8 2.66 -33.68 -70.36
CA ARG A 8 1.89 -33.62 -69.12
C ARG A 8 1.20 -34.97 -68.92
N ALA A 9 1.43 -35.61 -67.79
CA ALA A 9 0.74 -36.85 -67.43
C ALA A 9 -0.79 -36.64 -67.52
N PRO A 10 -1.56 -37.67 -67.95
CA PRO A 10 -3.00 -37.56 -68.11
C PRO A 10 -3.65 -37.16 -66.78
N GLN A 11 -4.33 -36.02 -66.78
CA GLN A 11 -4.93 -35.44 -65.59
C GLN A 11 -6.18 -36.26 -65.20
N PRO A 12 -6.34 -36.68 -63.94
CA PRO A 12 -7.49 -37.47 -63.54
C PRO A 12 -8.78 -36.67 -63.71
N ARG A 13 -9.88 -37.38 -64.05
CA ARG A 13 -11.21 -36.77 -64.18
C ARG A 13 -11.54 -35.98 -62.90
N ASN A 14 -12.04 -34.76 -63.06
CA ASN A 14 -12.44 -33.82 -62.00
C ASN A 14 -11.30 -33.18 -61.17
N PHE A 15 -10.05 -33.27 -61.62
CA PHE A 15 -8.93 -32.61 -60.93
C PHE A 15 -9.19 -31.12 -60.66
N ASP A 16 -9.66 -30.37 -61.66
CA ASP A 16 -9.84 -28.93 -61.53
C ASP A 16 -10.93 -28.57 -60.51
N LEU A 17 -11.98 -29.39 -60.43
CA LEU A 17 -13.06 -29.24 -59.46
C LEU A 17 -12.57 -29.55 -58.04
N ALA A 18 -11.74 -30.57 -57.86
CA ALA A 18 -11.11 -30.89 -56.58
C ALA A 18 -10.17 -29.77 -56.11
N VAL A 19 -9.32 -29.25 -57.00
CA VAL A 19 -8.40 -28.13 -56.70
C VAL A 19 -9.18 -26.86 -56.37
N SER A 20 -10.29 -26.59 -57.08
CA SER A 20 -11.15 -25.44 -56.81
C SER A 20 -11.75 -25.50 -55.40
N ARG A 21 -12.26 -26.67 -54.98
CA ARG A 21 -12.77 -26.91 -53.61
C ARG A 21 -11.69 -26.76 -52.55
N LEU A 22 -10.50 -27.27 -52.80
CA LEU A 22 -9.37 -27.15 -51.87
C LEU A 22 -8.99 -25.67 -51.67
N ARG A 23 -8.87 -24.91 -52.77
CA ARG A 23 -8.53 -23.48 -52.73
C ARG A 23 -9.62 -22.64 -52.06
N SER A 24 -10.90 -22.94 -52.26
CA SER A 24 -11.99 -22.22 -51.58
C SER A 24 -12.01 -22.53 -50.09
N GLY A 25 -11.83 -23.80 -49.69
CA GLY A 25 -11.77 -24.18 -48.29
C GLY A 25 -10.58 -23.57 -47.55
N GLN A 26 -9.43 -23.47 -48.22
CA GLN A 26 -8.25 -22.82 -47.64
C GLN A 26 -8.47 -21.32 -47.42
N ARG A 27 -9.03 -20.60 -48.41
CA ARG A 27 -9.37 -19.18 -48.27
C ARG A 27 -10.30 -18.91 -47.09
N GLN A 28 -11.35 -19.72 -46.94
CA GLN A 28 -12.28 -19.58 -45.80
C GLN A 28 -11.60 -19.80 -44.45
N ARG A 29 -10.68 -20.76 -44.35
CA ARG A 29 -9.93 -21.01 -43.11
C ARG A 29 -8.98 -19.85 -42.79
N GLU A 30 -8.32 -19.31 -43.80
CA GLU A 30 -7.43 -18.15 -43.67
C GLU A 30 -8.21 -16.92 -43.21
N GLU A 31 -9.36 -16.62 -43.82
CA GLU A 31 -10.25 -15.51 -43.42
C GLU A 31 -10.73 -15.64 -41.97
N LEU A 32 -11.20 -16.83 -41.57
CA LEU A 32 -11.63 -17.07 -40.18
C LEU A 32 -10.49 -16.90 -39.19
N HIS A 33 -9.31 -17.41 -39.55
CA HIS A 33 -8.14 -17.34 -38.70
C HIS A 33 -7.60 -15.91 -38.57
N GLU A 34 -7.65 -15.13 -39.64
CA GLU A 34 -7.35 -13.69 -39.61
C GLU A 34 -8.35 -12.93 -38.73
N ALA A 35 -9.65 -13.22 -38.84
CA ALA A 35 -10.68 -12.62 -38.01
C ALA A 35 -10.49 -12.93 -36.51
N LEU A 36 -10.12 -14.17 -36.16
CA LEU A 36 -9.84 -14.57 -34.77
C LEU A 36 -8.56 -13.94 -34.21
N ARG A 37 -7.54 -13.76 -35.06
CA ARG A 37 -6.26 -13.13 -34.66
C ARG A 37 -6.30 -11.61 -34.67
N ARG A 38 -7.32 -11.02 -35.29
CA ARG A 38 -7.50 -9.57 -35.32
C ARG A 38 -7.80 -9.06 -33.92
N ILE A 39 -6.82 -8.38 -33.33
CA ILE A 39 -7.04 -7.59 -32.11
C ILE A 39 -7.86 -6.37 -32.51
N PRO A 40 -9.09 -6.17 -32.00
CA PRO A 40 -9.88 -4.99 -32.32
C PRO A 40 -9.17 -3.75 -31.74
N ALA A 41 -8.53 -2.99 -32.62
CA ALA A 41 -7.90 -1.74 -32.25
C ALA A 41 -8.99 -0.71 -31.89
N GLY A 42 -8.92 -0.14 -30.69
CA GLY A 42 -9.70 1.03 -30.31
C GLY A 42 -10.99 0.75 -29.52
N GLU A 43 -11.81 -0.24 -29.88
CA GLU A 43 -13.08 -0.46 -29.15
C GLU A 43 -12.85 -0.84 -27.67
N ASN A 44 -11.82 -1.62 -27.40
CA ASN A 44 -11.50 -2.00 -26.02
C ASN A 44 -10.97 -0.79 -25.23
N TYR A 45 -10.14 0.04 -25.85
CA TYR A 45 -9.64 1.28 -25.23
C TYR A 45 -10.75 2.30 -24.96
N GLU A 46 -11.73 2.43 -25.86
CA GLU A 46 -12.93 3.24 -25.66
C GLU A 46 -13.77 2.73 -24.49
N ARG A 47 -13.98 1.40 -24.37
CA ARG A 47 -14.69 0.79 -23.24
C ARG A 47 -13.97 1.02 -21.91
N LEU A 48 -12.65 0.80 -21.86
CA LEU A 48 -11.82 1.06 -20.67
C LEU A 48 -11.80 2.56 -20.30
N ARG A 49 -11.75 3.46 -21.29
CA ARG A 49 -11.81 4.92 -21.07
C ARG A 49 -13.15 5.35 -20.49
N ARG A 50 -14.26 4.73 -20.92
CA ARG A 50 -15.61 4.96 -20.37
C ARG A 50 -15.79 4.38 -18.97
N LEU A 51 -15.11 3.29 -18.64
CA LEU A 51 -15.14 2.68 -17.31
C LEU A 51 -14.53 3.60 -16.22
N GLY A 52 -13.75 4.61 -16.62
CA GLY A 52 -12.98 5.46 -15.72
C GLY A 52 -11.83 4.69 -15.07
N THR A 53 -10.77 5.40 -14.70
CA THR A 53 -9.76 4.85 -13.79
C THR A 53 -10.38 4.77 -12.40
N GLN A 54 -11.03 3.66 -12.08
CA GLN A 54 -11.08 3.27 -10.68
C GLN A 54 -9.66 2.88 -10.30
N PRO A 55 -8.98 3.61 -9.39
CA PRO A 55 -7.81 3.04 -8.73
C PRO A 55 -8.26 1.70 -8.13
N PHE A 56 -7.34 0.76 -7.96
CA PHE A 56 -7.57 -0.58 -7.41
C PHE A 56 -8.00 -0.54 -5.92
N SER A 57 -9.08 0.20 -5.62
CA SER A 57 -9.66 0.46 -4.31
C SER A 57 -10.38 -0.76 -3.73
N CYS A 58 -10.32 -1.92 -4.39
CA CYS A 58 -11.01 -3.13 -3.95
C CYS A 58 -10.13 -4.12 -3.17
N TYR A 59 -8.84 -3.85 -2.96
CA TYR A 59 -8.01 -4.70 -2.10
C TYR A 59 -8.08 -4.37 -0.60
N PHE A 60 -8.85 -3.34 -0.21
CA PHE A 60 -8.89 -2.85 1.17
C PHE A 60 -10.23 -3.04 1.89
N ARG A 61 -11.25 -3.67 1.28
CA ARG A 61 -12.57 -3.77 1.92
C ARG A 61 -12.64 -4.71 3.13
N ASP A 62 -11.74 -5.69 3.22
CA ASP A 62 -11.74 -6.66 4.33
C ASP A 62 -10.59 -6.44 5.34
N ARG A 63 -9.69 -5.49 5.09
CA ARG A 63 -8.77 -5.07 6.14
C ARG A 63 -9.47 -3.98 6.94
N PRO A 64 -9.60 -4.13 8.27
CA PRO A 64 -10.06 -3.02 9.10
C PRO A 64 -9.18 -1.83 8.75
N LEU A 65 -9.83 -0.71 8.40
CA LEU A 65 -9.14 0.53 8.07
C LEU A 65 -8.11 0.79 9.18
N PRO A 66 -6.88 1.24 8.87
CA PRO A 66 -5.88 1.56 9.91
C PRO A 66 -6.40 2.60 10.91
N ASN A 67 -7.49 3.33 10.58
CA ASN A 67 -8.16 4.28 11.47
C ASN A 67 -9.20 3.66 12.41
N GLN A 68 -9.59 2.38 12.24
CA GLN A 68 -10.51 1.71 13.16
C GLN A 68 -9.78 1.12 14.38
N ARG A 69 -8.51 0.78 14.21
CA ARG A 69 -7.66 0.41 15.34
C ARG A 69 -7.12 1.72 15.89
N GLY A 70 -7.35 1.99 17.18
CA GLY A 70 -6.77 3.15 17.85
C GLY A 70 -5.24 3.18 17.72
N PRO A 71 -4.57 4.24 18.21
CA PRO A 71 -3.11 4.25 18.24
C PRO A 71 -2.56 2.99 18.93
N PRO A 72 -1.42 2.43 18.47
CA PRO A 72 -0.79 1.31 19.14
C PRO A 72 -0.53 1.63 20.62
N LEU A 73 -0.74 0.64 21.49
CA LEU A 73 -0.49 0.74 22.92
C LEU A 73 0.98 1.04 23.20
N TYR A 74 1.87 0.38 22.45
CA TYR A 74 3.30 0.61 22.46
C TYR A 74 3.95 0.10 21.17
N TYR A 75 5.20 0.53 20.97
CA TYR A 75 6.06 0.06 19.89
C TYR A 75 7.23 -0.71 20.48
N VAL A 76 7.54 -1.87 19.90
CA VAL A 76 8.72 -2.66 20.21
C VAL A 76 9.69 -2.58 19.05
N ASP A 77 10.89 -2.07 19.30
CA ASP A 77 11.98 -2.06 18.33
C ASP A 77 12.79 -3.37 18.50
N VAL A 78 12.81 -4.19 17.45
CA VAL A 78 13.47 -5.50 17.43
C VAL A 78 14.66 -5.44 16.49
N ASP A 79 15.84 -5.74 17.00
CA ASP A 79 17.04 -5.81 16.18
C ASP A 79 17.09 -7.12 15.39
N VAL A 80 17.13 -6.99 14.06
CA VAL A 80 17.05 -8.10 13.10
C VAL A 80 18.44 -8.52 12.61
N GLY A 81 19.49 -7.83 13.07
CA GLY A 81 20.86 -7.99 12.62
C GLY A 81 21.17 -7.24 11.31
N LYS A 82 22.47 -7.19 10.96
CA LYS A 82 23.01 -6.37 9.85
C LYS A 82 22.73 -4.87 9.98
N GLY A 83 22.61 -4.38 11.22
CA GLY A 83 22.29 -2.98 11.51
C GLY A 83 20.87 -2.57 11.12
N ARG A 84 19.94 -3.53 11.00
CA ARG A 84 18.52 -3.27 10.74
C ARG A 84 17.70 -3.51 12.00
N THR A 85 16.80 -2.59 12.28
CA THR A 85 15.82 -2.67 13.37
C THR A 85 14.43 -2.64 12.76
N GLY A 86 13.58 -3.58 13.15
CA GLY A 86 12.18 -3.64 12.73
C GLY A 86 11.28 -3.23 13.90
N ARG A 87 10.29 -2.38 13.63
CA ARG A 87 9.35 -1.90 14.65
C ARG A 87 8.05 -2.69 14.60
N ILE A 88 7.56 -3.11 15.76
CA ILE A 88 6.28 -3.80 15.93
C ILE A 88 5.33 -2.90 16.72
N GLY A 89 4.20 -2.52 16.12
CA GLY A 89 3.10 -1.86 16.83
C GLY A 89 2.16 -2.89 17.43
N VAL A 90 2.00 -2.86 18.74
CA VAL A 90 1.10 -3.74 19.50
C VAL A 90 -0.15 -2.94 19.90
N HIS A 91 -1.33 -3.48 19.64
CA HIS A 91 -2.61 -2.91 20.08
C HIS A 91 -3.22 -3.79 21.15
N GLU A 92 -4.16 -3.23 21.90
CA GLU A 92 -4.99 -4.00 22.83
C GLU A 92 -5.78 -5.09 22.07
N GLY A 93 -5.75 -6.31 22.60
CA GLY A 93 -6.42 -7.47 21.98
C GLY A 93 -5.74 -8.03 20.71
N ASP A 94 -4.55 -7.56 20.33
CA ASP A 94 -3.79 -8.17 19.24
C ASP A 94 -3.33 -9.60 19.63
N ASP A 95 -3.40 -10.54 18.69
CA ASP A 95 -2.76 -11.86 18.85
C ASP A 95 -1.23 -11.74 18.67
N LEU A 96 -0.50 -11.74 19.78
CA LEU A 96 0.95 -11.61 19.83
C LEU A 96 1.68 -12.73 19.07
N ARG A 97 1.10 -13.93 19.02
CA ARG A 97 1.65 -15.05 18.25
C ARG A 97 1.54 -14.78 16.75
N ALA A 98 0.41 -14.25 16.30
CA ALA A 98 0.24 -13.83 14.91
C ALA A 98 1.19 -12.68 14.53
N LYS A 99 1.42 -11.73 15.44
CA LYS A 99 2.38 -10.62 15.26
C LYS A 99 3.80 -11.13 15.11
N ALA A 100 4.27 -11.97 16.04
CA ALA A 100 5.60 -12.58 15.98
C ALA A 100 5.79 -13.37 14.69
N LYS A 101 4.80 -14.17 14.27
CA LYS A 101 4.86 -14.94 13.03
C LYS A 101 4.87 -14.05 11.78
N SER A 102 4.09 -12.99 11.76
CA SER A 102 4.07 -12.03 10.64
C SER A 102 5.42 -11.31 10.53
N PHE A 103 6.00 -10.90 11.66
CA PHE A 103 7.30 -10.27 11.70
C PHE A 103 8.41 -11.22 11.26
N ALA A 104 8.42 -12.44 11.79
CA ALA A 104 9.35 -13.49 11.40
C ALA A 104 9.29 -13.79 9.89
N ARG A 105 8.09 -13.77 9.28
CA ARG A 105 7.94 -13.92 7.83
C ARG A 105 8.53 -12.76 7.05
N ALA A 106 8.32 -11.53 7.49
CA ALA A 106 8.85 -10.33 6.82
C ALA A 106 10.38 -10.26 6.88
N PHE A 107 10.97 -10.68 8.00
CA PHE A 107 12.40 -10.59 8.26
C PHE A 107 13.16 -11.91 8.13
N GLN A 108 12.48 -12.98 7.74
CA GLN A 108 13.03 -14.32 7.51
C GLN A 108 13.70 -14.92 8.76
N PHE A 109 13.07 -14.77 9.93
CA PHE A 109 13.53 -15.43 11.15
C PHE A 109 13.27 -16.93 11.13
N ASP A 110 14.14 -17.66 11.82
CA ASP A 110 13.99 -19.08 12.05
C ASP A 110 12.89 -19.36 13.09
N ARG A 111 12.52 -20.63 13.21
CA ARG A 111 11.44 -21.05 14.12
C ARG A 111 11.80 -20.77 15.58
N GLN A 112 13.05 -20.92 15.99
CA GLN A 112 13.43 -20.70 17.38
C GLN A 112 13.43 -19.21 17.72
N ALA A 113 13.98 -18.34 16.86
CA ALA A 113 13.88 -16.89 17.09
C ALA A 113 12.43 -16.39 17.09
N THR A 114 11.55 -16.99 16.28
CA THR A 114 10.11 -16.66 16.28
C THR A 114 9.46 -16.98 17.62
N LEU A 115 9.78 -18.13 18.23
CA LEU A 115 9.25 -18.52 19.54
C LEU A 115 9.76 -17.60 20.64
N ARG A 116 11.06 -17.28 20.64
CA ARG A 116 11.62 -16.31 21.60
C ARG A 116 11.03 -14.92 21.46
N LEU A 117 10.82 -14.45 20.23
CA LEU A 117 10.17 -13.17 19.99
C LEU A 117 8.72 -13.18 20.52
N GLN A 118 8.01 -14.29 20.37
CA GLN A 118 6.67 -14.43 20.93
C GLN A 118 6.70 -14.34 22.47
N GLU A 119 7.61 -15.05 23.14
CA GLU A 119 7.77 -15.01 24.60
C GLU A 119 8.07 -13.59 25.10
N LEU A 120 9.02 -12.90 24.47
CA LEU A 120 9.39 -11.52 24.80
C LEU A 120 8.22 -10.54 24.60
N LEU A 121 7.41 -10.73 23.56
CA LEU A 121 6.23 -9.89 23.33
C LEU A 121 5.17 -10.09 24.40
N HIS A 122 4.99 -11.31 24.91
CA HIS A 122 4.08 -11.59 26.02
C HIS A 122 4.57 -10.93 27.31
N GLU A 123 5.83 -11.13 27.67
CA GLU A 123 6.44 -10.55 28.87
C GLU A 123 6.30 -9.01 28.86
N ALA A 124 6.68 -8.36 27.76
CA ALA A 124 6.56 -6.91 27.61
C ALA A 124 5.10 -6.42 27.61
N TYR A 125 4.15 -7.23 27.14
CA TYR A 125 2.72 -6.89 27.17
C TYR A 125 2.20 -6.91 28.60
N ASP A 126 2.51 -7.97 29.35
CA ASP A 126 2.05 -8.16 30.72
C ASP A 126 2.62 -7.08 31.66
N GLU A 127 3.93 -6.77 31.54
CA GLU A 127 4.56 -5.66 32.26
C GLU A 127 3.88 -4.31 31.97
N ARG A 128 3.52 -4.07 30.69
CA ARG A 128 2.92 -2.81 30.29
C ARG A 128 1.49 -2.67 30.78
N MET A 129 0.72 -3.77 30.78
CA MET A 129 -0.63 -3.79 31.34
C MET A 129 -0.61 -3.49 32.84
N GLN A 130 0.30 -4.13 33.59
CA GLN A 130 0.45 -3.87 35.03
C GLN A 130 0.82 -2.41 35.33
N ALA A 131 1.69 -1.80 34.52
CA ALA A 131 2.05 -0.40 34.69
C ALA A 131 0.86 0.55 34.46
N MET A 132 -0.02 0.26 33.50
CA MET A 132 -1.20 1.08 33.22
C MET A 132 -2.28 0.96 34.30
N ASP A 133 -2.44 -0.22 34.90
CA ASP A 133 -3.41 -0.43 35.99
C ASP A 133 -3.04 0.37 37.25
N LEU A 134 -1.74 0.55 37.53
CA LEU A 134 -1.26 1.34 38.66
C LEU A 134 -1.48 2.85 38.47
N ASP A 135 -1.20 3.37 37.27
CA ASP A 135 -1.42 4.79 36.94
C ASP A 135 -2.90 5.19 37.04
N ALA A 136 -3.82 4.27 36.73
CA ALA A 136 -5.25 4.50 36.84
C ALA A 136 -5.74 4.61 38.30
N GLN A 137 -4.98 4.09 39.27
CA GLN A 137 -5.38 4.01 40.67
C GLN A 137 -4.91 5.21 41.51
N GLU A 138 -3.91 5.98 41.06
CA GLU A 138 -3.40 7.16 41.79
C GLU A 138 -4.19 8.47 41.55
N VAL A 139 -5.18 8.49 40.64
CA VAL A 139 -5.91 9.74 40.30
C VAL A 139 -7.15 9.96 41.18
N PHE A 140 -7.32 9.20 42.26
CA PHE A 140 -8.46 9.35 43.18
C PHE A 140 -7.97 9.64 44.60
N ASP A 141 -7.57 10.90 44.85
CA ASP A 141 -7.56 11.52 46.17
C ASP A 141 -8.92 12.23 46.38
N PRO A 142 -9.95 11.56 46.93
CA PRO A 142 -11.28 12.16 47.14
C PRO A 142 -11.32 13.18 48.29
N ASP A 143 -10.22 13.38 49.01
CA ASP A 143 -10.18 14.16 50.25
C ASP A 143 -9.41 15.49 50.11
N GLY A 144 -9.13 15.92 48.87
CA GLY A 144 -8.57 17.25 48.61
C GLY A 144 -9.61 18.34 48.84
N GLU A 145 -9.65 18.86 50.06
CA GLU A 145 -10.42 20.04 50.47
C GLU A 145 -10.29 21.18 49.44
N ASP A 146 -11.45 21.73 49.10
CA ASP A 146 -11.70 22.86 48.21
C ASP A 146 -11.04 24.15 48.74
N ASP A 147 -9.74 24.33 48.46
CA ASP A 147 -9.04 25.59 48.72
C ASP A 147 -8.83 26.36 47.41
N GLY A 148 -9.84 27.19 47.09
CA GLY A 148 -9.60 28.57 46.69
C GLY A 148 -8.66 28.82 45.51
N GLY A 149 -9.11 28.52 44.29
CA GLY A 149 -8.94 29.40 43.12
C GLY A 149 -7.57 30.07 42.89
N GLU A 150 -6.50 29.28 42.76
CA GLU A 150 -5.22 29.81 42.25
C GLU A 150 -5.04 29.52 40.75
N LEU A 151 -5.02 30.61 40.00
CA LEU A 151 -4.65 30.78 38.61
C LEU A 151 -3.63 29.72 38.13
N TRP A 152 -4.07 28.75 37.35
CA TRP A 152 -3.19 27.77 36.69
C TRP A 152 -2.16 28.48 35.80
N GLN A 153 -0.97 28.74 36.35
CA GLN A 153 0.21 29.05 35.56
C GLN A 153 0.88 27.74 35.17
N PRO A 154 1.12 27.49 33.87
CA PRO A 154 1.83 26.29 33.44
C PRO A 154 3.24 26.32 34.03
N ARG A 155 3.47 25.52 35.08
CA ARG A 155 4.80 25.27 35.64
C ARG A 155 5.65 24.64 34.54
N GLN A 156 6.59 25.42 34.02
CA GLN A 156 7.63 24.92 33.14
C GLN A 156 8.51 23.95 33.95
N HIS A 157 8.26 22.65 33.82
CA HIS A 157 9.06 21.62 34.47
C HIS A 157 10.41 21.48 33.73
N PRO A 158 11.57 21.69 34.40
CA PRO A 158 12.89 21.60 33.75
C PRO A 158 13.34 20.16 33.42
N ALA A 159 12.54 19.14 33.76
CA ALA A 159 12.89 17.73 33.55
C ALA A 159 12.86 17.30 32.06
N PHE A 160 12.26 18.11 31.18
CA PHE A 160 12.22 17.83 29.74
C PHE A 160 13.54 18.13 28.98
N GLN A 161 14.58 18.63 29.65
CA GLN A 161 15.86 18.98 29.00
C GLN A 161 16.94 17.89 29.05
N ARG A 162 16.71 16.74 29.72
CA ARG A 162 17.78 15.75 29.92
C ARG A 162 17.85 14.63 28.87
N TRP A 163 16.89 14.53 27.96
CA TRP A 163 16.92 13.57 26.83
C TRP A 163 17.35 14.18 25.48
N ALA A 164 17.62 15.49 25.43
CA ALA A 164 18.00 16.22 24.20
C ALA A 164 19.52 16.35 23.99
N ARG A 165 20.36 15.58 24.69
CA ARG A 165 21.83 15.61 24.55
C ARG A 165 22.44 14.28 24.11
N SER A 166 21.70 13.46 23.36
CA SER A 166 22.30 12.33 22.65
C SER A 166 22.63 12.77 21.21
N PRO A 167 23.91 12.84 20.78
CA PRO A 167 24.31 13.42 19.49
C PRO A 167 23.97 12.56 18.26
N ARG A 168 23.04 11.60 18.35
CA ARG A 168 22.78 10.62 17.28
C ARG A 168 21.38 10.65 16.68
N TYR A 169 20.64 11.74 16.90
CA TYR A 169 19.38 12.01 16.21
C TYR A 169 19.44 13.38 15.52
N GLN A 170 20.31 13.50 14.53
CA GLN A 170 20.05 14.41 13.41
C GLN A 170 19.93 13.55 12.16
N GLN A 171 18.82 13.75 11.45
CA GLN A 171 18.46 13.26 10.12
C GLN A 171 17.44 12.13 10.09
N SER A 172 16.17 12.51 10.28
CA SER A 172 15.06 12.19 9.35
C SER A 172 13.72 12.50 10.03
N SER A 173 13.40 13.79 10.18
CA SER A 173 12.01 14.23 10.29
C SER A 173 11.46 14.41 8.88
N PRO A 174 10.48 13.61 8.42
CA PRO A 174 9.74 13.95 7.22
C PRO A 174 8.69 15.01 7.57
N PHE A 175 9.01 16.26 7.24
CA PHE A 175 8.10 17.17 6.53
C PHE A 175 6.64 17.21 7.00
N TYR A 176 6.32 18.00 8.02
CA TYR A 176 5.07 18.75 8.02
C TYR A 176 5.30 20.05 7.24
N SER A 177 5.02 20.03 5.94
CA SER A 177 4.88 21.26 5.17
C SER A 177 3.49 21.84 5.45
N ALA A 178 3.40 22.70 6.45
CA ALA A 178 2.27 23.59 6.62
C ALA A 178 2.35 24.66 5.52
N ARG A 179 1.67 24.45 4.39
CA ARG A 179 1.41 25.52 3.44
C ARG A 179 0.33 26.43 4.02
N SER A 180 0.80 27.56 4.56
CA SER A 180 -0.02 28.72 4.88
C SER A 180 -0.64 29.28 3.60
N VAL A 181 -1.97 29.20 3.50
CA VAL A 181 -2.77 29.91 2.50
C VAL A 181 -2.92 31.36 2.95
N HIS A 182 -2.12 32.26 2.36
CA HIS A 182 -2.37 33.69 2.47
C HIS A 182 -3.50 34.04 1.50
N SER A 183 -4.62 34.50 2.05
CA SER A 183 -5.64 35.22 1.29
C SER A 183 -5.06 36.56 0.86
N ALA A 184 -4.91 36.76 -0.45
CA ALA A 184 -4.74 38.09 -1.04
C ALA A 184 -6.08 38.49 -1.63
N SER A 185 -6.80 39.33 -0.88
CA SER A 185 -7.85 40.20 -1.38
C SER A 185 -7.24 41.33 -2.22
N ASP A 186 -8.12 41.91 -3.04
CA ASP A 186 -8.04 43.24 -3.64
C ASP A 186 -7.03 43.49 -4.78
N GLY A 187 -7.58 43.99 -5.88
CA GLY A 187 -6.82 44.40 -7.05
C GLY A 187 -7.68 44.82 -8.24
N MET A 188 -8.69 45.64 -7.98
CA MET A 188 -9.49 46.38 -8.95
C MET A 188 -8.56 47.23 -9.85
N SER A 189 -8.63 47.12 -11.18
CA SER A 189 -8.48 48.25 -12.11
C SER A 189 -8.66 47.85 -13.58
N GLN A 190 -9.30 48.78 -14.28
CA GLN A 190 -9.73 48.78 -15.68
C GLN A 190 -8.56 49.17 -16.60
N GLU A 191 -8.66 48.82 -17.89
CA GLU A 191 -8.29 49.63 -19.08
C GLU A 191 -8.26 48.65 -20.29
N ALA A 192 -9.22 48.68 -21.22
CA ALA A 192 -9.35 49.65 -22.32
C ALA A 192 -8.07 49.79 -23.17
N ASN A 193 -7.93 49.03 -24.27
CA ASN A 193 -7.61 49.63 -25.57
C ASN A 193 -7.62 48.62 -26.75
N SER A 194 -8.43 48.96 -27.75
CA SER A 194 -8.13 49.02 -29.19
C SER A 194 -7.06 48.09 -29.79
N ARG A 195 -7.49 47.18 -30.67
CA ARG A 195 -7.33 47.28 -32.14
C ARG A 195 -8.00 46.11 -32.85
#